data_AF-A0A8S8Y5Q8-F1
#
_entry.id   AF-A0A8S8Y5Q8-F1
#
_cell.length_a   1.000
_cell.length_b   1.000
_cell.length_c   1.000
_cell.angle_alpha   90.00
_cell.angle_beta   90.00
_cell.angle_gamma   90.00
#
_symmetry.space_group_name_H-M   'P 1'
#
loop_
_entity.id
_entity.type
_entity.pdbx_description
1 polymer ?
#
loop_
_entity_poly.entity_id
_entity_poly.type
_entity_poly.pdbx_seq_one_letter_code
_entity_poly.pdbx_strand_id
1 'polypeptide(L)'
;MAKKKGGFGRFLGAITGTPYERLLKQIDKLVDQFDDDDEELANQLEAMVDQAGDAYEEESIDEEEHDLIIEAIEEADPEGRVFGKLGSEEDAFYAGDVPDAPELKREKRANLDDLMRAKGDEFTGSFGREEFEEFRERMTDEFYQESDNAIRQGDHEAEIRTTNRVFGGAEDDVDDAKRRIVEETGMADPAAQPEPEPEEEEEYDDNYSIDEDGVEWFEDEDGYWWYREEGQTEWQPYDEE
;
A
#
# COMPACT_ATOMS: atom_id res chain seq x y z
N MET A 1 -8.80 -34.55 15.09
CA MET A 1 -8.59 -33.13 15.44
C MET A 1 -9.69 -32.34 14.75
N ALA A 2 -10.49 -31.59 15.51
CA ALA A 2 -11.71 -30.96 15.02
C ALA A 2 -11.38 -29.75 14.13
N LYS A 3 -11.85 -29.76 12.88
CA LYS A 3 -11.87 -28.57 12.02
C LYS A 3 -12.96 -27.64 12.55
N LYS A 4 -12.56 -26.48 13.06
CA LYS A 4 -13.48 -25.44 13.52
C LYS A 4 -13.98 -24.67 12.29
N LYS A 5 -15.12 -25.10 11.72
CA LYS A 5 -15.82 -24.42 10.61
C LYS A 5 -16.29 -23.05 11.12
N GLY A 6 -15.56 -22.00 10.76
CA GLY A 6 -15.96 -20.62 11.02
C GLY A 6 -17.10 -20.27 10.07
N GLY A 7 -18.34 -20.42 10.51
CA GLY A 7 -19.50 -19.97 9.75
C GLY A 7 -19.46 -18.45 9.60
N PHE A 8 -19.18 -17.98 8.38
CA PHE A 8 -19.35 -16.58 8.03
C PHE A 8 -20.83 -16.22 8.15
N GLY A 9 -21.10 -15.27 9.05
CA GLY A 9 -22.44 -14.95 9.49
C GLY A 9 -23.31 -14.36 8.38
N ARG A 10 -24.53 -14.90 8.29
CA ARG A 10 -25.80 -14.14 8.28
C ARG A 10 -25.71 -12.66 7.88
N PHE A 11 -25.49 -12.39 6.60
CA PHE A 11 -25.88 -11.13 5.98
C PHE A 11 -26.46 -11.46 4.59
N LEU A 12 -27.39 -10.65 4.08
CA LEU A 12 -28.06 -10.78 2.76
C LEU A 12 -29.41 -11.52 2.72
N GLY A 13 -30.34 -11.03 3.54
CA GLY A 13 -31.76 -11.03 3.15
C GLY A 13 -32.00 -10.15 1.92
N ALA A 14 -32.10 -10.76 0.74
CA ALA A 14 -32.77 -10.25 -0.46
C ALA A 14 -32.75 -11.36 -1.53
N ILE A 15 -33.92 -11.86 -1.94
CA ILE A 15 -34.05 -12.86 -3.02
C ILE A 15 -34.01 -12.16 -4.41
N THR A 16 -33.51 -10.92 -4.49
CA THR A 16 -33.51 -10.09 -5.71
C THR A 16 -32.12 -9.52 -6.02
N GLY A 17 -31.07 -10.34 -5.85
CA GLY A 17 -29.68 -9.97 -6.15
C GLY A 17 -29.34 -9.93 -7.65
N THR A 18 -28.15 -9.46 -7.99
CA THR A 18 -27.54 -9.58 -9.34
C THR A 18 -27.42 -11.05 -9.77
N PRO A 19 -27.23 -11.38 -11.06
CA PRO A 19 -27.02 -12.77 -11.50
C PRO A 19 -25.90 -13.47 -10.70
N TYR A 20 -24.80 -12.77 -10.46
CA TYR A 20 -23.70 -13.18 -9.59
C TYR A 20 -24.17 -13.61 -8.18
N GLU A 21 -24.87 -12.74 -7.46
CA GLU A 21 -25.33 -13.03 -6.09
C GLU A 21 -26.28 -14.24 -6.02
N ARG A 22 -27.03 -14.51 -7.09
CA ARG A 22 -27.93 -15.66 -7.16
C ARG A 22 -27.16 -16.97 -7.29
N LEU A 23 -26.10 -16.98 -8.11
CA LEU A 23 -25.23 -18.14 -8.28
C LEU A 23 -24.52 -18.48 -6.97
N LEU A 24 -23.96 -17.48 -6.27
CA LEU A 24 -23.35 -17.68 -4.95
C LEU A 24 -24.33 -18.25 -3.92
N LYS A 25 -25.56 -17.75 -3.88
CA LYS A 25 -26.60 -18.30 -2.99
C LYS A 25 -27.01 -19.72 -3.36
N GLN A 26 -26.94 -20.07 -4.63
CA GLN A 26 -27.22 -21.43 -5.09
C GLN A 26 -26.12 -22.39 -4.62
N ILE A 27 -24.85 -21.97 -4.68
CA ILE A 27 -23.71 -22.73 -4.12
C ILE A 27 -23.91 -22.96 -2.62
N ASP A 28 -24.17 -21.91 -1.84
CA ASP A 28 -24.40 -22.00 -0.38
C ASP A 28 -25.55 -22.96 -0.05
N LYS A 29 -26.65 -22.87 -0.81
CA LYS A 29 -27.79 -23.78 -0.65
C LYS A 29 -27.44 -25.23 -0.98
N LEU A 30 -26.61 -25.50 -1.99
CA LEU A 30 -26.17 -26.86 -2.32
C LEU A 30 -25.31 -27.43 -1.20
N VAL A 31 -24.37 -26.64 -0.68
CA VAL A 31 -23.53 -27.02 0.46
C VAL A 31 -24.38 -27.37 1.68
N ASP A 32 -25.36 -26.53 2.02
CA ASP A 32 -26.28 -26.80 3.13
C ASP A 32 -27.17 -28.03 2.89
N GLN A 33 -27.58 -28.26 1.64
CA GLN A 33 -28.49 -29.35 1.28
C GLN A 33 -27.78 -30.71 1.27
N PHE A 34 -26.50 -30.74 0.92
CA PHE A 34 -25.70 -31.95 0.72
C PHE A 34 -24.51 -32.06 1.70
N ASP A 35 -24.57 -31.43 2.88
CA ASP A 35 -23.50 -31.46 3.91
C ASP A 35 -23.13 -32.89 4.38
N ASP A 36 -23.99 -33.89 4.15
CA ASP A 36 -23.77 -35.30 4.48
C ASP A 36 -23.42 -36.19 3.26
N ASP A 37 -23.43 -35.66 2.03
CA ASP A 37 -23.24 -36.42 0.78
C ASP A 37 -22.26 -35.70 -0.17
N ASP A 38 -20.96 -35.87 0.11
CA ASP A 38 -19.86 -35.25 -0.62
C ASP A 38 -19.87 -35.58 -2.13
N GLU A 39 -20.29 -36.79 -2.52
CA GLU A 39 -20.28 -37.23 -3.93
C GLU A 39 -21.37 -36.48 -4.73
N GLU A 40 -22.58 -36.36 -4.20
CA GLU A 40 -23.64 -35.58 -4.84
C GLU A 40 -23.30 -34.07 -4.84
N LEU A 41 -22.73 -33.56 -3.74
CA LEU A 41 -22.28 -32.16 -3.67
C LEU A 41 -21.26 -31.84 -4.77
N ALA A 42 -20.24 -32.67 -4.94
CA ALA A 42 -19.21 -32.48 -5.96
C ALA A 42 -19.80 -32.46 -7.39
N ASN A 43 -20.73 -33.38 -7.69
CA ASN A 43 -21.40 -33.42 -9.00
C ASN A 43 -22.26 -32.17 -9.26
N GLN A 44 -22.95 -31.67 -8.23
CA GLN A 44 -23.77 -30.46 -8.37
C GLN A 44 -22.92 -29.19 -8.48
N LEU A 45 -21.79 -29.13 -7.77
CA LEU A 45 -20.83 -28.03 -7.88
C LEU A 45 -20.16 -27.99 -9.25
N GLU A 46 -19.88 -29.13 -9.87
CA GLU A 46 -19.41 -29.19 -11.26
C GLU A 46 -20.45 -28.63 -12.24
N ALA A 47 -21.74 -28.94 -12.04
CA ALA A 47 -22.81 -28.32 -12.83
C ALA A 47 -22.93 -26.79 -12.60
N MET A 48 -22.55 -26.30 -11.42
CA MET A 48 -22.48 -24.85 -11.16
C MET A 48 -21.35 -24.16 -11.92
N VAL A 49 -20.24 -24.84 -12.19
CA VAL A 49 -19.15 -24.32 -13.03
C VAL A 49 -19.66 -24.10 -14.46
N ASP A 50 -20.35 -25.08 -15.03
CA ASP A 50 -20.97 -24.95 -16.34
C ASP A 50 -21.98 -23.79 -16.37
N GLN A 51 -22.81 -23.66 -15.33
CA GLN A 51 -23.78 -22.57 -15.21
C GLN A 51 -23.11 -21.19 -15.08
N ALA A 52 -21.95 -21.10 -14.41
CA ALA A 52 -21.18 -19.86 -14.32
C ALA A 52 -20.58 -19.47 -15.69
N GLY A 53 -20.07 -20.45 -16.45
CA GLY A 53 -19.59 -20.26 -17.81
C GLY A 53 -20.69 -19.75 -18.75
N ASP A 54 -21.87 -20.39 -18.72
CA ASP A 54 -23.04 -19.95 -19.49
C ASP A 54 -23.46 -18.52 -19.11
N ALA A 55 -23.45 -18.18 -17.82
CA ALA A 55 -23.82 -16.85 -17.34
C ALA A 55 -22.86 -15.76 -17.84
N TYR A 56 -21.57 -16.08 -17.96
CA TYR A 56 -20.56 -15.21 -18.56
C TYR A 56 -20.75 -15.07 -20.08
N GLU A 57 -21.02 -16.18 -20.79
CA GLU A 57 -21.32 -16.15 -22.23
C GLU A 57 -22.58 -15.34 -22.56
N GLU A 58 -23.56 -15.32 -21.66
CA GLU A 58 -24.76 -14.50 -21.75
C GLU A 58 -24.54 -13.02 -21.37
N GLU A 59 -23.30 -12.62 -21.05
CA GLU A 59 -22.92 -11.28 -20.58
C GLU A 59 -23.74 -10.85 -19.33
N SER A 60 -24.20 -11.82 -18.54
CA SER A 60 -25.01 -11.57 -17.35
C SER A 60 -24.16 -11.34 -16.09
N ILE A 61 -22.92 -11.82 -16.12
CA ILE A 61 -21.84 -11.57 -15.16
C ILE A 61 -20.60 -11.15 -15.94
N ASP A 62 -19.73 -10.37 -15.30
CA ASP A 62 -18.42 -10.04 -15.87
C ASP A 62 -17.37 -11.12 -15.56
N GLU A 63 -16.15 -10.90 -16.09
CA GLU A 63 -15.01 -11.82 -15.95
C GLU A 63 -14.58 -11.99 -14.49
N GLU A 64 -14.57 -10.90 -13.72
CA GLU A 64 -14.19 -10.90 -12.30
C GLU A 64 -15.24 -11.65 -11.47
N GLU A 65 -16.53 -11.39 -11.73
CA GLU A 65 -17.65 -12.09 -11.10
C GLU A 65 -17.65 -13.59 -11.42
N HIS A 66 -17.34 -13.98 -12.66
CA HIS A 66 -17.17 -15.38 -13.04
C HIS A 66 -16.08 -16.03 -12.19
N ASP A 67 -14.91 -15.42 -12.11
CA ASP A 67 -13.78 -15.98 -11.37
C ASP A 67 -14.03 -16.08 -9.86
N LEU A 68 -14.71 -15.09 -9.28
CA LEU A 68 -15.14 -15.13 -7.89
C LEU A 68 -16.14 -16.26 -7.63
N ILE A 69 -17.03 -16.57 -8.59
CA ILE A 69 -17.94 -17.72 -8.48
C ILE A 69 -17.15 -19.02 -8.53
N ILE A 70 -16.21 -19.15 -9.47
CA ILE A 70 -15.36 -20.34 -9.59
C ILE A 70 -14.59 -20.56 -8.28
N GLU A 71 -14.01 -19.53 -7.68
CA GLU A 71 -13.34 -19.61 -6.38
C GLU A 71 -14.25 -20.11 -5.26
N ALA A 72 -15.48 -19.60 -5.20
CA ALA A 72 -16.46 -20.06 -4.22
C ALA A 72 -16.83 -21.53 -4.42
N ILE A 73 -16.89 -22.01 -5.67
CA ILE A 73 -17.10 -23.43 -5.99
C ILE A 73 -15.90 -24.27 -5.53
N GLU A 74 -14.68 -23.84 -5.83
CA GLU A 74 -13.44 -24.54 -5.42
C GLU A 74 -13.32 -24.64 -3.89
N GLU A 75 -13.69 -23.59 -3.15
CA GLU A 75 -13.69 -23.61 -1.68
C GLU A 75 -14.75 -24.57 -1.11
N ALA A 76 -15.90 -24.67 -1.77
CA ALA A 76 -17.00 -25.54 -1.38
C ALA A 76 -16.80 -27.00 -1.82
N ASP A 77 -15.95 -27.27 -2.80
CA ASP A 77 -15.78 -28.61 -3.39
C ASP A 77 -15.09 -29.56 -2.41
N PRO A 78 -15.75 -30.65 -1.97
CA PRO A 78 -15.14 -31.63 -1.06
C PRO A 78 -13.94 -32.37 -1.69
N GLU A 79 -13.85 -32.43 -3.02
CA GLU A 79 -12.73 -33.04 -3.74
C GLU A 79 -11.55 -32.07 -3.93
N GLY A 80 -11.73 -30.77 -3.68
CA GLY A 80 -10.70 -29.75 -3.84
C GLY A 80 -10.20 -29.62 -5.27
N ARG A 81 -11.11 -29.76 -6.25
CA ARG A 81 -10.82 -29.56 -7.67
C ARG A 81 -10.55 -28.08 -7.94
N VAL A 82 -9.84 -27.82 -9.02
CA VAL A 82 -9.52 -26.47 -9.51
C VAL A 82 -10.07 -26.34 -10.92
N PHE A 83 -10.74 -25.24 -11.19
CA PHE A 83 -11.40 -24.96 -12.46
C PHE A 83 -10.70 -23.78 -13.15
N GLY A 84 -10.93 -23.66 -14.47
CA GLY A 84 -10.32 -22.58 -15.26
C GLY A 84 -10.94 -21.23 -14.91
N LYS A 85 -10.10 -20.26 -14.56
CA LYS A 85 -10.48 -18.86 -14.34
C LYS A 85 -10.11 -18.02 -15.57
N LEU A 86 -10.95 -17.07 -15.93
CA LEU A 86 -10.81 -16.26 -17.15
C LEU A 86 -9.75 -15.16 -16.98
N GLY A 87 -9.74 -14.50 -15.82
CA GLY A 87 -8.79 -13.47 -15.42
C GLY A 87 -7.50 -14.00 -14.83
N SER A 88 -7.27 -15.32 -14.89
CA SER A 88 -6.01 -15.95 -14.43
C SER A 88 -4.84 -15.81 -15.39
N GLU A 89 -4.90 -14.87 -16.34
CA GLU A 89 -3.69 -14.18 -16.78
C GLU A 89 -3.16 -13.38 -15.58
N GLU A 90 -2.60 -14.10 -14.60
CA GLU A 90 -1.60 -13.55 -13.70
C GLU A 90 -0.61 -12.85 -14.62
N ASP A 91 -0.62 -11.52 -14.58
CA ASP A 91 0.22 -10.70 -15.44
C ASP A 91 1.60 -11.31 -15.36
N ALA A 92 2.16 -11.76 -16.48
CA ALA A 92 3.44 -12.49 -16.48
C ALA A 92 4.55 -11.66 -15.82
N PHE A 93 4.30 -10.36 -15.66
CA PHE A 93 5.04 -9.41 -14.86
C PHE A 93 5.05 -9.71 -13.34
N TYR A 94 3.93 -10.14 -12.74
CA TYR A 94 3.81 -10.51 -11.32
C TYR A 94 3.93 -12.02 -11.06
N ALA A 95 3.86 -12.87 -12.10
CA ALA A 95 4.01 -14.33 -12.02
C ALA A 95 5.44 -14.83 -11.73
N GLY A 96 6.42 -13.91 -11.65
CA GLY A 96 7.78 -14.24 -11.25
C GLY A 96 7.97 -14.07 -9.75
N ASP A 97 8.77 -14.93 -9.13
CA ASP A 97 9.33 -14.68 -7.79
C ASP A 97 9.87 -13.24 -7.77
N VAL A 98 9.22 -12.37 -7.00
CA VAL A 98 9.70 -11.00 -6.78
C VAL A 98 11.11 -11.16 -6.22
N PRO A 99 12.17 -10.68 -6.91
CA PRO A 99 13.52 -10.87 -6.42
C PRO A 99 13.61 -10.27 -5.03
N ASP A 100 14.15 -11.04 -4.08
CA ASP A 100 14.36 -10.58 -2.71
C ASP A 100 15.02 -9.20 -2.75
N ALA A 101 14.40 -8.25 -2.06
CA ALA A 101 14.93 -6.90 -1.96
C ALA A 101 16.38 -6.98 -1.46
N PRO A 102 17.33 -6.27 -2.08
CA PRO A 102 18.73 -6.40 -1.73
C PRO A 102 18.94 -6.02 -0.27
N GLU A 103 19.68 -6.85 0.47
CA GLU A 103 20.03 -6.56 1.87
C GLU A 103 20.83 -5.25 1.94
N LEU A 104 20.19 -4.20 2.47
CA LEU A 104 20.82 -2.90 2.66
C LEU A 104 21.79 -2.97 3.83
N LYS A 105 23.09 -3.09 3.54
CA LYS A 105 24.17 -2.97 4.53
C LYS A 105 24.33 -1.51 4.96
N ARG A 106 23.41 -1.02 5.79
CA ARG A 106 23.48 0.33 6.37
C ARG A 106 24.33 0.29 7.64
N GLU A 107 25.63 0.51 7.48
CA GLU A 107 26.56 0.57 8.61
C GLU A 107 26.47 1.89 9.40
N LYS A 108 25.81 2.94 8.87
CA LYS A 108 25.60 4.25 9.54
C LYS A 108 24.30 4.91 9.09
N ARG A 109 23.74 5.79 9.94
CA ARG A 109 22.65 6.74 9.58
C ARG A 109 23.10 7.54 8.35
N ALA A 110 22.40 7.38 7.23
CA ALA A 110 22.72 8.06 5.97
C ALA A 110 21.84 9.30 5.82
N ASN A 111 22.42 10.43 5.42
CA ASN A 111 21.69 11.66 5.16
C ASN A 111 20.80 11.49 3.92
N LEU A 112 19.54 11.91 4.02
CA LEU A 112 18.57 11.82 2.94
C LEU A 112 19.03 12.64 1.71
N ASP A 113 19.64 13.81 1.92
CA ASP A 113 20.16 14.65 0.83
C ASP A 113 21.28 13.96 0.01
N ASP A 114 22.15 13.19 0.67
CA ASP A 114 23.20 12.43 -0.01
C ASP A 114 22.65 11.18 -0.74
N LEU A 115 21.47 10.70 -0.34
CA LEU A 115 20.75 9.61 -1.02
C LEU A 115 19.90 10.13 -2.19
N MET A 116 19.34 11.33 -2.05
CA MET A 116 18.53 11.99 -3.08
C MET A 116 19.40 12.63 -4.18
N ARG A 117 20.71 12.78 -3.93
CA ARG A 117 21.66 13.22 -4.94
C ARG A 117 21.96 12.07 -5.91
N ALA A 118 21.71 12.29 -7.20
CA ALA A 118 22.10 11.38 -8.27
C ALA A 118 23.60 11.03 -8.15
N LYS A 119 23.91 9.81 -7.71
CA LYS A 119 25.29 9.35 -7.54
C LYS A 119 25.95 8.89 -8.84
N GLY A 120 25.21 8.90 -9.95
CA GLY A 120 25.70 8.48 -11.26
C GLY A 120 25.90 6.97 -11.41
N ASP A 121 25.55 6.20 -10.39
CA ASP A 121 25.56 4.73 -10.34
C ASP A 121 24.14 4.19 -10.07
N GLU A 122 23.14 4.90 -10.60
CA GLU A 122 21.71 4.57 -10.43
C GLU A 122 21.31 3.30 -11.22
N PHE A 123 22.17 2.86 -12.13
CA PHE A 123 22.02 1.60 -12.86
C PHE A 123 22.97 0.55 -12.27
N THR A 124 22.43 -0.37 -11.45
CA THR A 124 23.19 -1.52 -10.94
C THR A 124 23.48 -2.59 -12.03
N GLY A 125 23.00 -2.38 -13.26
CA GLY A 125 23.21 -3.28 -14.40
C GLY A 125 23.23 -2.56 -15.74
N SER A 126 23.77 -3.20 -16.79
CA SER A 126 23.85 -2.64 -18.15
C SER A 126 22.54 -2.71 -18.94
N PHE A 127 21.47 -3.25 -18.35
CA PHE A 127 20.17 -3.37 -19.01
C PHE A 127 19.40 -2.04 -18.88
N GLY A 128 18.92 -1.51 -20.01
CA GLY A 128 18.13 -0.27 -20.05
C GLY A 128 18.92 1.03 -19.92
N ARG A 129 20.25 0.98 -19.70
CA ARG A 129 21.08 2.19 -19.61
C ARG A 129 21.13 2.95 -20.94
N GLU A 130 21.35 2.25 -22.04
CA GLU A 130 21.42 2.86 -23.39
C GLU A 130 20.06 3.44 -23.80
N GLU A 131 18.95 2.75 -23.51
CA GLU A 131 17.60 3.25 -23.78
C GLU A 131 17.22 4.47 -22.92
N PHE A 132 17.65 4.50 -21.66
CA PHE A 132 17.45 5.65 -20.78
C PHE A 132 18.28 6.86 -21.21
N GLU A 133 19.55 6.65 -21.57
CA GLU A 133 20.41 7.71 -22.10
C GLU A 133 19.84 8.30 -23.40
N GLU A 134 19.37 7.44 -24.32
CA GLU A 134 18.70 7.85 -25.57
C GLU A 134 17.38 8.58 -25.31
N PHE A 135 16.55 8.10 -24.38
CA PHE A 135 15.31 8.77 -24.00
C PHE A 135 15.56 10.14 -23.38
N ARG A 136 16.57 10.24 -22.50
CA ARG A 136 16.97 11.49 -21.85
C ARG A 136 17.50 12.49 -22.87
N GLU A 137 18.32 12.03 -23.82
CA GLU A 137 18.84 12.85 -24.91
C GLU A 137 17.69 13.36 -25.78
N ARG A 138 16.78 12.48 -26.23
CA ARG A 138 15.60 12.86 -27.02
C ARG A 138 14.74 13.91 -26.32
N MET A 139 14.42 13.70 -25.04
CA MET A 139 13.66 14.65 -24.23
C MET A 139 14.38 16.00 -24.07
N THR A 140 15.70 15.97 -23.88
CA THR A 140 16.52 17.17 -23.73
C THR A 140 16.55 17.96 -25.03
N ASP A 141 16.72 17.29 -26.17
CA ASP A 141 16.70 17.90 -27.50
C ASP A 141 15.33 18.46 -27.85
N GLU A 142 14.26 17.76 -27.50
CA GLU A 142 12.88 18.23 -27.67
C GLU A 142 12.62 19.50 -26.85
N PHE A 143 13.07 19.53 -25.59
CA PHE A 143 12.99 20.71 -24.73
C PHE A 143 13.76 21.92 -25.29
N TYR A 144 14.99 21.74 -25.77
CA TYR A 144 15.75 22.84 -26.35
C TYR A 144 15.13 23.36 -27.65
N GLN A 145 14.60 22.47 -28.49
CA GLN A 145 13.91 22.87 -29.71
C GLN A 145 12.60 23.61 -29.42
N GLU A 146 11.83 23.13 -28.44
CA GLU A 146 10.61 23.79 -27.99
C GLU A 146 10.90 25.15 -27.35
N SER A 147 11.92 25.23 -26.50
CA SER A 147 12.38 26.48 -25.88
C SER A 147 12.86 27.49 -26.92
N ASP A 148 13.73 27.09 -27.86
CA ASP A 148 14.21 27.97 -28.93
C ASP A 148 13.05 28.46 -29.83
N ASN A 149 12.04 27.61 -30.03
CA ASN A 149 10.85 27.97 -30.79
C ASN A 149 9.96 28.95 -30.02
N ALA A 150 9.78 28.75 -28.70
CA ALA A 150 9.06 29.66 -27.82
C ALA A 150 9.74 31.04 -27.72
N ILE A 151 11.06 31.08 -27.57
CA ILE A 151 11.85 32.33 -27.62
C ILE A 151 11.65 33.04 -28.97
N ARG A 152 11.70 32.29 -30.08
CA ARG A 152 11.49 32.87 -31.43
C ARG A 152 10.08 33.40 -31.64
N GLN A 153 9.08 32.78 -31.02
CA GLN A 153 7.67 33.21 -31.07
C GLN A 153 7.37 34.36 -30.08
N GLY A 154 8.35 34.76 -29.26
CA GLY A 154 8.19 35.82 -28.27
C GLY A 154 7.45 35.37 -27.01
N ASP A 155 7.18 34.08 -26.87
CA ASP A 155 6.37 33.46 -25.81
C ASP A 155 7.26 32.74 -24.77
N HIS A 156 8.30 33.42 -24.33
CA HIS A 156 9.29 32.89 -23.38
C HIS A 156 8.92 33.16 -21.91
N GLU A 157 7.82 33.91 -21.69
CA GLU A 157 7.24 34.20 -20.37
C GLU A 157 5.92 33.45 -20.13
N ALA A 158 5.34 32.74 -21.12
CA ALA A 158 4.21 31.88 -20.83
C ALA A 158 4.66 30.73 -19.94
N GLU A 159 3.99 30.59 -18.79
CA GLU A 159 4.07 29.42 -17.94
C GLU A 159 3.92 28.17 -18.81
N ILE A 160 5.00 27.40 -18.93
CA ILE A 160 4.98 26.06 -19.49
C ILE A 160 4.14 25.22 -18.52
N ARG A 161 2.82 25.22 -18.72
CA ARG A 161 1.88 24.31 -18.06
C ARG A 161 2.07 22.93 -18.68
N THR A 162 3.20 22.29 -18.39
CA THR A 162 3.28 20.84 -18.47
C THR A 162 2.35 20.30 -17.39
N THR A 163 1.25 19.70 -17.83
CA THR A 163 0.11 19.25 -17.01
C THR A 163 0.48 18.38 -15.79
N ASN A 164 1.71 17.87 -15.71
CA ASN A 164 2.18 17.00 -14.62
C ASN A 164 3.52 17.38 -13.95
N ARG A 165 4.13 18.53 -14.25
CA ARG A 165 5.31 19.03 -13.52
C ARG A 165 5.26 20.54 -13.40
N VAL A 166 4.58 21.03 -12.36
CA VAL A 166 4.49 22.46 -12.04
C VAL A 166 5.32 22.72 -10.78
N PHE A 167 6.52 23.29 -10.93
CA PHE A 167 7.32 23.84 -9.82
C PHE A 167 7.22 25.38 -9.77
N GLY A 168 6.30 25.99 -10.52
CA GLY A 168 6.25 27.45 -10.72
C GLY A 168 5.05 28.18 -10.12
N GLY A 169 4.11 27.49 -9.47
CA GLY A 169 2.90 28.09 -8.89
C GLY A 169 2.38 27.36 -7.66
N ALA A 170 3.26 26.62 -6.98
CA ALA A 170 2.88 25.69 -5.93
C ALA A 170 2.42 26.37 -4.64
N GLU A 171 2.73 27.64 -4.37
CA GLU A 171 2.48 28.22 -3.05
C GLU A 171 0.96 28.40 -2.79
N ASP A 172 0.23 29.08 -3.67
CA ASP A 172 -1.22 29.30 -3.51
C ASP A 172 -2.06 28.01 -3.61
N ASP A 173 -1.75 27.12 -4.58
CA ASP A 173 -2.51 25.88 -4.78
C ASP A 173 -2.25 24.85 -3.68
N VAL A 174 -1.02 24.78 -3.14
CA VAL A 174 -0.69 23.91 -2.00
C VAL A 174 -1.36 24.42 -0.73
N ASP A 175 -1.39 25.74 -0.51
CA ASP A 175 -2.06 26.29 0.67
C ASP A 175 -3.59 26.13 0.61
N ASP A 176 -4.20 26.19 -0.57
CA ASP A 176 -5.62 25.86 -0.74
C ASP A 176 -5.89 24.36 -0.53
N ALA A 177 -5.02 23.48 -1.05
CA ALA A 177 -5.12 22.04 -0.83
C ALA A 177 -4.96 21.66 0.65
N LYS A 178 -3.97 22.24 1.35
CA LYS A 178 -3.79 22.08 2.80
C LYS A 178 -5.03 22.51 3.55
N ARG A 179 -5.60 23.67 3.23
CA ARG A 179 -6.83 24.19 3.87
C ARG A 179 -8.01 23.22 3.70
N ARG A 180 -8.20 22.69 2.49
CA ARG A 180 -9.26 21.70 2.22
C ARG A 180 -9.04 20.40 2.98
N ILE A 181 -7.81 19.91 3.04
CA ILE A 181 -7.46 18.70 3.81
C ILE A 181 -7.72 18.94 5.30
N VAL A 182 -7.33 20.08 5.85
CA VAL A 182 -7.58 20.46 7.26
C VAL A 182 -9.09 20.54 7.56
N GLU A 183 -9.89 21.17 6.68
CA GLU A 183 -11.34 21.26 6.84
C GLU A 183 -12.04 19.89 6.71
N GLU A 184 -11.56 19.01 5.82
CA GLU A 184 -12.15 17.70 5.57
C GLU A 184 -11.77 16.67 6.65
N THR A 185 -10.50 16.69 7.10
CA THR A 185 -9.96 15.71 8.06
C THR A 185 -10.07 16.16 9.52
N GLY A 186 -10.33 17.45 9.76
CA GLY A 186 -10.33 18.04 11.10
C GLY A 186 -8.95 18.02 11.79
N MET A 187 -7.87 17.77 11.04
CA MET A 187 -6.50 17.75 11.56
C MET A 187 -5.91 19.16 11.54
N ALA A 188 -5.22 19.55 12.62
CA ALA A 188 -4.52 20.84 12.68
C ALA A 188 -3.35 20.87 11.68
N ASP A 189 -3.14 22.01 11.02
CA ASP A 189 -2.02 22.21 10.10
C ASP A 189 -0.69 22.17 10.88
N PRO A 190 0.21 21.20 10.63
CA PRO A 190 1.49 21.10 11.33
C PRO A 190 2.45 22.26 11.00
N ALA A 191 2.16 23.06 9.97
CA ALA A 191 2.94 24.24 9.60
C ALA A 191 2.33 25.57 10.12
N ALA A 192 1.14 25.54 10.71
CA ALA A 192 0.60 26.70 11.39
C ALA A 192 1.49 27.00 12.59
N GLN A 193 2.22 28.12 12.55
CA GLN A 193 2.82 28.66 13.76
C GLN A 193 1.70 28.82 14.78
N PRO A 194 1.83 28.22 15.98
CA PRO A 194 0.79 28.38 16.99
C PRO A 194 0.60 29.87 17.24
N GLU A 195 -0.64 30.35 17.13
CA GLU A 195 -0.97 31.59 17.83
C GLU A 195 -0.58 31.38 19.30
N PRO A 196 0.02 32.37 19.99
CA PRO A 196 0.39 32.23 21.38
C PRO A 196 -0.88 32.08 22.23
N GLU A 197 -1.35 30.85 22.35
CA GLU A 197 -2.24 30.37 23.39
C GLU A 197 -1.48 30.49 24.72
N PRO A 198 -2.14 30.92 25.81
CA PRO A 198 -1.49 31.00 27.12
C PRO A 198 -0.98 29.62 27.53
N GLU A 199 0.30 29.54 27.85
CA GLU A 199 1.05 28.36 28.29
C GLU A 199 0.24 27.52 29.31
N GLU A 200 -0.27 26.37 28.88
CA GLU A 200 -0.50 25.24 29.76
C GLU A 200 0.76 24.36 29.66
N GLU A 201 1.59 24.40 30.71
CA GLU A 201 2.78 23.57 30.89
C GLU A 201 2.38 22.08 30.84
N GLU A 202 2.53 21.43 29.69
CA GLU A 202 2.66 19.98 29.65
C GLU A 202 4.08 19.64 30.11
N GLU A 203 4.17 19.16 31.36
CA GLU A 203 5.35 18.63 32.03
C GLU A 203 5.93 17.48 31.19
N TYR A 204 6.88 17.79 30.30
CA TYR A 204 7.75 16.78 29.72
C TYR A 204 8.55 16.18 30.88
N ASP A 205 8.53 14.85 30.99
CA ASP A 205 9.25 14.08 31.98
C ASP A 205 10.77 14.25 31.78
N ASP A 206 11.33 15.37 32.27
CA ASP A 206 12.78 15.69 32.29
C ASP A 206 13.59 14.61 33.05
N ASN A 207 12.92 13.68 33.73
CA ASN A 207 13.52 12.61 34.51
C ASN A 207 14.01 11.43 33.67
N TYR A 208 13.82 11.38 32.34
CA TYR A 208 14.32 10.28 31.50
C TYR A 208 15.07 10.75 30.25
N SER A 209 16.30 10.24 30.04
CA SER A 209 17.10 10.55 28.85
C SER A 209 17.94 9.36 28.37
N ILE A 210 18.31 9.34 27.09
CA ILE A 210 19.14 8.28 26.47
C ILE A 210 20.37 8.93 25.86
N ASP A 211 21.57 8.45 26.20
CA ASP A 211 22.83 9.01 25.68
C ASP A 211 23.26 8.42 24.32
N GLU A 212 24.37 8.94 23.77
CA GLU A 212 24.92 8.53 22.47
C GLU A 212 25.44 7.08 22.46
N ASP A 213 25.72 6.51 23.64
CA ASP A 213 26.16 5.13 23.82
C ASP A 213 24.95 4.18 24.03
N GLY A 214 23.73 4.70 24.03
CA GLY A 214 22.49 3.93 24.20
C GLY A 214 22.18 3.59 25.66
N VAL A 215 22.82 4.24 26.62
CA VAL A 215 22.53 4.09 28.05
C VAL A 215 21.33 4.97 28.39
N GLU A 216 20.36 4.34 29.05
CA GLU A 216 19.15 5.02 29.52
C GLU A 216 19.41 5.54 30.94
N TRP A 217 19.04 6.79 31.18
CA TRP A 217 19.21 7.52 32.43
C TRP A 217 17.83 7.89 32.98
N PHE A 218 17.64 7.69 34.28
CA PHE A 218 16.42 8.02 35.01
C PHE A 218 16.75 8.75 36.32
N GLU A 219 16.16 9.92 36.57
CA GLU A 219 16.25 10.63 37.85
C GLU A 219 15.00 10.33 38.70
N ASP A 220 15.20 9.79 39.90
CA ASP A 220 14.10 9.52 40.83
C ASP A 220 13.57 10.80 41.53
N GLU A 221 12.48 10.66 42.29
CA GLU A 221 11.85 11.76 43.05
C GLU A 221 12.77 12.37 44.13
N ASP A 222 13.86 11.68 44.49
CA ASP A 222 14.86 12.12 45.46
C ASP A 222 16.08 12.81 44.78
N GLY A 223 16.08 12.93 43.44
CA GLY A 223 17.17 13.51 42.64
C GLY A 223 18.37 12.57 42.46
N TYR A 224 18.17 11.26 42.68
CA TYR A 224 19.19 10.24 42.48
C TYR A 224 19.11 9.69 41.07
N TRP A 225 20.28 9.55 40.43
CA TRP A 225 20.38 9.09 39.05
C TRP A 225 20.53 7.57 38.99
N TRP A 226 19.79 6.97 38.09
CA TRP A 226 19.80 5.54 37.77
C TRP A 226 20.14 5.37 36.31
N TYR A 227 20.91 4.34 35.96
CA TYR A 227 21.27 4.05 34.58
C TYR A 227 21.06 2.57 34.24
N ARG A 228 20.80 2.28 32.96
CA ARG A 228 20.83 0.91 32.42
C ARG A 228 21.39 0.91 31.00
N GLU A 229 22.22 -0.08 30.68
CA GLU A 229 22.79 -0.25 29.34
C GLU A 229 21.78 -0.93 28.39
N GLU A 230 22.00 -0.75 27.08
CA GLU A 230 21.17 -1.36 26.02
C GLU A 230 21.08 -2.89 26.20
N GLY A 231 19.87 -3.36 26.57
CA GLY A 231 19.58 -4.79 26.78
C GLY A 231 19.61 -5.26 28.24
N GLN A 232 19.94 -4.40 29.21
CA GLN A 232 19.77 -4.71 30.63
C GLN A 232 18.35 -4.37 31.11
N THR A 233 17.77 -5.27 31.92
CA THR A 233 16.41 -5.08 32.46
C THR A 233 16.38 -4.40 33.83
N GLU A 234 17.52 -4.34 34.52
CA GLU A 234 17.63 -3.83 35.89
C GLU A 234 18.33 -2.46 35.90
N TRP A 235 17.76 -1.50 36.62
CA TRP A 235 18.36 -0.18 36.84
C TRP A 235 19.46 -0.25 37.89
N GLN A 236 20.60 0.39 37.61
CA GLN A 236 21.72 0.50 38.53
C GLN A 236 21.80 1.92 39.10
N PRO A 237 22.06 2.09 40.41
CA PRO A 237 22.28 3.41 40.98
C PRO A 237 23.60 3.98 40.47
N TYR A 238 23.59 5.25 40.08
CA TYR A 238 24.80 5.99 39.79
C TYR A 238 25.38 6.55 41.09
N ASP A 239 26.53 6.04 41.53
CA ASP A 239 27.30 6.64 42.62
C ASP A 239 28.43 7.51 42.02
N GLU A 240 28.40 8.82 42.27
CA GLU A 240 29.53 9.71 41.98
C GLU A 240 30.70 9.36 42.94
N GLU A 241 31.78 8.78 42.41
CA GLU A 241 33.06 8.60 43.13
C GLU A 241 34.04 9.77 42.91
#